data_AF-A8XQ51-F1
#
_entry.id   AF-A8XQ51-F1
#
_cell.length_a   1.000
_cell.length_b   1.000
_cell.length_c   1.000
_cell.angle_alpha   90.00
_cell.angle_beta   90.00
_cell.angle_gamma   90.00
#
_symmetry.space_group_name_H-M   'P 1'
#
loop_
_entity.id
_entity.type
_entity.pdbx_description
1 polymer ?
#
loop_
_entity_poly.entity_id
_entity_poly.type
_entity_poly.pdbx_seq_one_letter_code
_entity_poly.pdbx_strand_id
1 'polypeptide(L)'
;MKELDNDEMDLFFVSAYYYGNEYSFYENQVSLTFLAPRDAHWDRRKIIVIRSNGSNSVLEPMKVHRATPHNICKFVTITGTVTLKDDLMDLEILVNKNIAGIRYLPADNKQRDLVVCTPPIYNNVRWQSILLIAHIYARFNGHLQLYLSNSKPAFFDLLEELKQHTGISVSPFPDFFGNSQLDEIEFGGITVASSDCLSKYKSSASFIAFLEWDEFLIPTRFSSFFDEFANFFESEIFVGLLEYKNSKGVSKIVSRPFNIGSIWLNEPVERPYKLKTKKI
;
A
#
# COMPACT_ATOMS: atom_id res chain seq x y z
N MET A 1 -3.53 18.85 3.15
CA MET A 1 -4.84 18.20 3.31
C MET A 1 -5.91 19.26 3.13
N LYS A 2 -6.96 18.98 2.36
CA LYS A 2 -8.18 19.80 2.38
C LYS A 2 -9.07 19.14 3.44
N GLU A 3 -9.11 19.71 4.64
CA GLU A 3 -10.19 19.44 5.60
C GLU A 3 -11.47 19.97 4.97
N LEU A 4 -12.46 19.10 4.79
CA LEU A 4 -13.78 19.48 4.33
C LEU A 4 -14.62 19.67 5.59
N ASP A 5 -14.72 20.91 6.06
CA ASP A 5 -15.52 21.31 7.22
C ASP A 5 -16.94 20.73 7.18
N ASN A 6 -17.22 19.74 8.03
CA ASN A 6 -18.48 19.56 8.76
C ASN A 6 -18.36 18.37 9.73
N ASP A 7 -19.03 18.47 10.87
CA ASP A 7 -19.02 17.57 12.04
C ASP A 7 -19.44 16.08 11.81
N GLU A 8 -19.21 15.48 10.64
CA GLU A 8 -19.38 14.04 10.41
C GLU A 8 -18.28 13.44 9.49
N MET A 9 -17.28 12.83 10.14
CA MET A 9 -16.49 11.70 9.62
C MET A 9 -15.61 11.99 8.39
N ASP A 10 -14.46 12.63 8.63
CA ASP A 10 -13.48 13.01 7.61
C ASP A 10 -12.85 11.82 6.87
N LEU A 11 -12.82 11.92 5.54
CA LEU A 11 -12.04 11.05 4.67
C LEU A 11 -10.63 11.64 4.52
N PHE A 12 -9.60 10.86 4.83
CA PHE A 12 -8.21 11.30 4.70
C PHE A 12 -7.59 10.66 3.46
N PHE A 13 -7.48 11.44 2.39
CA PHE A 13 -6.80 11.00 1.17
C PHE A 13 -5.29 10.88 1.40
N VAL A 14 -4.75 9.70 1.09
CA VAL A 14 -3.32 9.41 1.23
C VAL A 14 -2.63 9.53 -0.11
N SER A 15 -3.17 8.87 -1.14
CA SER A 15 -2.57 8.90 -2.46
C SER A 15 -3.57 8.60 -3.58
N ALA A 16 -3.19 9.02 -4.78
CA ALA A 16 -3.85 8.67 -6.03
C ALA A 16 -2.80 8.39 -7.10
N TYR A 17 -2.92 7.23 -7.76
CA TYR A 17 -2.05 6.81 -8.85
C TYR A 17 -2.83 6.64 -10.15
N TYR A 18 -2.29 7.20 -11.23
CA TYR A 18 -2.80 7.04 -12.58
C TYR A 18 -1.94 6.04 -13.37
N TYR A 19 -2.58 5.02 -13.93
CA TYR A 19 -1.98 4.05 -14.85
C TYR A 19 -2.44 4.43 -16.24
N GLY A 20 -1.55 5.02 -17.03
CA GLY A 20 -1.83 5.43 -18.41
C GLY A 20 -1.29 4.43 -19.44
N ASN A 21 -1.91 4.43 -20.63
CA ASN A 21 -1.64 3.52 -21.75
C ASN A 21 -0.19 3.47 -22.23
N GLU A 22 0.62 4.52 -22.04
CA GLU A 22 1.98 4.53 -22.60
C GLU A 22 2.97 3.63 -21.85
N TYR A 23 2.67 3.20 -20.62
CA TYR A 23 3.67 2.58 -19.75
C TYR A 23 3.17 1.46 -18.82
N SER A 24 1.90 1.05 -18.93
CA SER A 24 1.36 0.02 -18.05
C SER A 24 0.55 -1.03 -18.80
N PHE A 25 0.58 -2.28 -18.31
CA PHE A 25 -0.28 -3.37 -18.79
C PHE A 25 -1.76 -3.18 -18.44
N TYR A 26 -2.11 -2.07 -17.78
CA TYR A 26 -3.47 -1.76 -17.33
C TYR A 26 -4.15 -0.81 -18.31
N GLU A 27 -5.46 -0.99 -18.50
CA GLU A 27 -6.32 0.04 -19.06
C GLU A 27 -6.17 1.33 -18.25
N ASN A 28 -6.40 2.48 -18.88
CA ASN A 28 -6.39 3.79 -18.23
C ASN A 28 -7.16 3.73 -16.90
N GLN A 29 -6.46 3.78 -15.77
CA GLN A 29 -7.05 3.50 -14.46
C GLN A 29 -6.54 4.51 -13.43
N VAL A 30 -7.39 4.83 -12.46
CA VAL A 30 -6.98 5.52 -11.25
C VAL A 30 -7.16 4.60 -10.06
N SER A 31 -6.14 4.51 -9.22
CA SER A 31 -6.24 3.92 -7.88
C SER A 31 -6.11 5.00 -6.83
N LEU A 32 -6.96 4.95 -5.82
CA LEU A 32 -6.94 5.84 -4.67
C LEU A 32 -6.80 5.04 -3.38
N THR A 33 -6.01 5.57 -2.46
CA THR A 33 -5.87 5.04 -1.10
C THR A 33 -6.23 6.14 -0.12
N PHE A 34 -7.15 5.84 0.79
CA PHE A 34 -7.62 6.79 1.79
C PHE A 34 -8.03 6.09 3.09
N LEU A 35 -7.98 6.84 4.19
CA LEU A 35 -8.53 6.41 5.47
C LEU A 35 -9.94 6.96 5.64
N ALA A 36 -10.80 6.16 6.23
CA ALA A 36 -12.15 6.57 6.59
C ALA A 36 -12.52 6.00 7.96
N PRO A 37 -13.44 6.64 8.69
CA PRO A 37 -14.05 6.04 9.87
C PRO A 37 -14.74 4.72 9.49
N ARG A 38 -14.50 3.68 10.27
CA ARG A 38 -15.06 2.34 10.07
C ARG A 38 -16.58 2.38 9.88
N ASP A 39 -17.25 3.22 10.66
CA ASP A 39 -18.71 3.29 10.74
C ASP A 39 -19.33 4.25 9.71
N ALA A 40 -18.53 4.81 8.79
CA ALA A 40 -19.01 5.80 7.81
C ALA A 40 -19.90 5.22 6.68
N HIS A 41 -20.14 3.89 6.66
CA HIS A 41 -20.95 3.18 5.64
C HIS A 41 -20.58 3.60 4.19
N TRP A 42 -19.29 3.56 3.88
CA TRP A 42 -18.71 4.02 2.61
C TRP A 42 -19.15 3.18 1.40
N ASP A 43 -19.64 1.96 1.60
CA ASP A 43 -20.31 1.15 0.57
C ASP A 43 -21.57 1.83 0.01
N ARG A 44 -22.21 2.68 0.82
CA ARG A 44 -23.39 3.47 0.43
C ARG A 44 -23.04 4.86 -0.07
N ARG A 45 -21.86 5.37 0.30
CA ARG A 45 -21.36 6.68 -0.19
C ARG A 45 -20.80 6.47 -1.60
N LYS A 46 -21.56 6.87 -2.62
CA LYS A 46 -21.05 6.87 -4.00
C LYS A 46 -19.89 7.86 -4.10
N ILE A 47 -18.66 7.35 -4.16
CA ILE A 47 -17.51 8.16 -4.52
C ILE A 47 -17.47 8.24 -6.04
N ILE A 48 -17.68 9.45 -6.56
CA ILE A 48 -17.69 9.69 -8.00
C ILE A 48 -16.41 10.42 -8.36
N VAL A 49 -15.67 9.85 -9.30
CA VAL A 49 -14.53 10.49 -9.91
C VAL A 49 -15.03 11.36 -11.05
N ILE A 50 -14.75 12.65 -10.93
CA ILE A 50 -14.96 13.63 -11.99
C ILE A 50 -13.61 13.79 -12.68
N ARG A 51 -13.56 13.50 -13.97
CA ARG A 51 -12.40 13.83 -14.80
C ARG A 51 -12.76 14.87 -15.84
N SER A 52 -11.85 15.79 -16.10
CA SER A 52 -11.97 16.73 -17.21
C SER A 52 -11.17 16.22 -18.42
N ASN A 53 -11.75 16.34 -19.62
CA ASN A 53 -11.01 16.26 -20.88
C ASN A 53 -11.12 17.62 -21.60
N GLY A 54 -10.62 18.67 -20.92
CA GLY A 54 -10.67 20.06 -21.38
C GLY A 54 -12.05 20.71 -21.23
N SER A 55 -13.04 20.28 -22.00
CA SER A 55 -14.38 20.91 -22.07
C SER A 55 -15.53 20.06 -21.55
N ASN A 56 -15.31 18.75 -21.33
CA ASN A 56 -16.33 17.85 -20.78
C ASN A 56 -15.83 17.20 -19.49
N SER A 57 -16.68 17.23 -18.46
CA SER A 57 -16.48 16.47 -17.23
C SER A 57 -17.23 15.14 -17.33
N VAL A 58 -16.53 14.03 -17.14
CA VAL A 58 -17.14 12.69 -17.10
C VAL A 58 -17.19 12.22 -15.65
N LEU A 59 -18.35 11.71 -15.24
CA LEU A 59 -18.60 11.17 -13.92
C LEU A 59 -18.51 9.64 -13.95
N GLU A 60 -17.53 9.06 -13.28
CA GLU A 60 -17.36 7.62 -13.18
C GLU A 60 -17.47 7.15 -11.72
N PRO A 61 -18.34 6.16 -11.41
CA PRO A 61 -18.43 5.63 -10.05
C PRO A 61 -17.18 4.81 -9.72
N MET A 62 -16.55 5.12 -8.60
CA MET A 62 -15.38 4.38 -8.15
C MET A 62 -15.78 3.10 -7.42
N LYS A 63 -15.11 1.99 -7.76
CA LYS A 63 -15.23 0.73 -7.02
C LYS A 63 -14.35 0.83 -5.77
N VAL A 64 -14.96 0.69 -4.59
CA VAL A 64 -14.27 0.82 -3.31
C VAL A 64 -14.25 -0.50 -2.56
N HIS A 65 -13.13 -0.77 -1.92
CA HIS A 65 -12.91 -1.96 -1.11
C HIS A 65 -12.17 -1.59 0.16
N ARG A 66 -12.56 -2.23 1.26
CA ARG A 66 -11.77 -2.15 2.49
C ARG A 66 -10.57 -3.08 2.37
N ALA A 67 -9.40 -2.61 2.78
CA ALA A 67 -8.19 -3.42 2.74
C ALA A 67 -8.29 -4.64 3.67
N THR A 68 -8.94 -4.50 4.84
CA THR A 68 -9.07 -5.58 5.82
C THR A 68 -10.53 -5.76 6.33
N PRO A 69 -10.90 -6.95 6.83
CA PRO A 69 -12.26 -7.23 7.33
C PRO A 69 -12.46 -7.10 8.86
N HIS A 70 -11.47 -6.64 9.65
CA HIS A 70 -11.61 -6.59 11.14
C HIS A 70 -12.42 -5.39 11.63
N ASN A 71 -12.95 -5.35 12.85
CA ASN A 71 -13.70 -4.16 13.34
C ASN A 71 -13.03 -3.49 14.55
N ILE A 72 -11.70 -3.55 14.61
CA ILE A 72 -10.94 -3.13 15.81
C ILE A 72 -10.60 -1.63 15.76
N CYS A 73 -10.03 -1.15 14.66
CA CYS A 73 -9.58 0.23 14.52
C CYS A 73 -10.73 1.18 14.15
N LYS A 74 -10.62 2.43 14.59
CA LYS A 74 -11.59 3.49 14.35
C LYS A 74 -11.51 3.99 12.90
N PHE A 75 -10.29 4.14 12.39
CA PHE A 75 -10.03 4.47 11.00
C PHE A 75 -9.51 3.24 10.26
N VAL A 76 -10.08 2.99 9.08
CA VAL A 76 -9.80 1.82 8.25
C VAL A 76 -9.31 2.25 6.88
N THR A 77 -8.43 1.43 6.29
CA THR A 77 -7.90 1.69 4.95
C THR A 77 -8.91 1.26 3.90
N ILE A 78 -9.19 2.17 2.98
CA ILE A 78 -10.03 1.91 1.81
C ILE A 78 -9.20 2.16 0.55
N THR A 79 -9.29 1.21 -0.37
CA THR A 79 -8.75 1.33 -1.71
C THR A 79 -9.89 1.51 -2.71
N GLY A 80 -9.74 2.49 -3.58
CA GLY A 80 -10.65 2.79 -4.67
C GLY A 80 -9.98 2.53 -6.01
N THR A 81 -10.72 2.00 -6.97
CA THR A 81 -10.27 1.85 -8.36
C THR A 81 -11.37 2.26 -9.32
N VAL A 82 -10.99 2.99 -10.37
CA VAL A 82 -11.88 3.33 -11.48
C VAL A 82 -11.12 3.19 -12.79
N THR A 83 -11.73 2.52 -13.77
CA THR A 83 -11.22 2.46 -15.13
C THR A 83 -11.82 3.62 -15.94
N LEU A 84 -10.98 4.28 -16.71
CA LEU A 84 -11.28 5.42 -17.54
C LEU A 84 -11.19 5.02 -19.02
N LYS A 85 -12.06 5.60 -19.85
CA LYS A 85 -12.04 5.34 -21.31
C LYS A 85 -10.95 6.12 -22.03
N ASP A 86 -10.64 7.33 -21.56
CA ASP A 86 -9.61 8.20 -22.12
C ASP A 86 -8.67 8.69 -21.01
N ASP A 87 -7.64 9.43 -21.40
CA ASP A 87 -6.64 9.92 -20.48
C ASP A 87 -7.20 10.89 -19.43
N LEU A 88 -6.55 10.86 -18.26
CA LEU A 88 -6.87 11.73 -17.12
C LEU A 88 -6.06 13.03 -17.23
N MET A 89 -6.75 14.18 -17.28
CA MET A 89 -6.12 15.50 -17.15
C MET A 89 -6.22 16.03 -15.72
N ASP A 90 -7.44 16.05 -15.18
CA ASP A 90 -7.73 16.51 -13.82
C ASP A 90 -8.51 15.43 -13.07
N LEU A 91 -8.16 15.25 -11.80
CA LEU A 91 -8.85 14.33 -10.90
C LEU A 91 -9.59 15.11 -9.83
N GLU A 92 -10.91 15.00 -9.84
CA GLU A 92 -11.79 15.55 -8.83
C GLU A 92 -12.65 14.44 -8.24
N ILE A 93 -12.99 14.56 -6.97
CA ILE A 93 -13.82 13.59 -6.28
C ILE A 93 -15.03 14.29 -5.70
N LEU A 94 -16.20 13.74 -6.02
CA LEU A 94 -17.47 14.11 -5.43
C LEU A 94 -17.83 13.12 -4.33
N VAL A 95 -17.87 13.59 -3.09
CA VAL A 95 -18.36 12.86 -1.92
C VAL A 95 -19.44 13.69 -1.25
N ASN A 96 -20.65 13.14 -1.10
CA ASN A 96 -21.75 13.81 -0.38
C ASN A 96 -22.01 15.27 -0.83
N LYS A 97 -21.97 15.54 -2.14
CA LYS A 97 -22.12 16.87 -2.77
C LYS A 97 -20.93 17.83 -2.63
N ASN A 98 -19.88 17.43 -1.92
CA ASN A 98 -18.62 18.18 -1.85
C ASN A 98 -17.66 17.70 -2.93
N ILE A 99 -17.06 18.64 -3.67
CA ILE A 99 -16.06 18.35 -4.70
C ILE A 99 -14.68 18.73 -4.15
N ALA A 100 -13.73 17.81 -4.26
CA ALA A 100 -12.34 18.05 -3.94
C ALA A 100 -11.44 17.62 -5.10
N GLY A 101 -10.64 18.55 -5.62
CA GLY A 101 -9.55 18.24 -6.54
C GLY A 101 -8.45 17.47 -5.80
N ILE A 102 -8.01 16.36 -6.38
CA ILE A 102 -6.98 15.49 -5.84
C ILE A 102 -5.81 15.47 -6.81
N ARG A 103 -4.61 15.73 -6.27
CA ARG A 103 -3.39 15.53 -7.03
C ARG A 103 -3.14 14.02 -7.16
N TYR A 104 -2.94 13.56 -8.39
CA TYR A 104 -2.49 12.22 -8.68
C TYR A 104 -1.02 12.19 -9.10
N LEU A 105 -0.41 11.02 -8.96
CA LEU A 105 0.94 10.73 -9.44
C LEU A 105 0.87 9.67 -10.55
N PRO A 106 1.80 9.68 -11.51
CA PRO A 106 1.93 8.53 -12.40
C PRO A 106 2.32 7.29 -11.58
N ALA A 107 1.74 6.13 -11.91
CA ALA A 107 2.20 4.85 -11.38
C ALA A 107 3.66 4.59 -11.79
N ASP A 108 4.38 3.79 -11.00
CA ASP A 108 5.76 3.42 -11.35
C ASP A 108 5.72 2.58 -12.64
N ASN A 109 6.61 2.93 -13.58
CA ASN A 109 6.73 2.29 -14.89
C ASN A 109 8.09 1.61 -15.11
N LYS A 110 8.98 1.67 -14.10
CA LYS A 110 10.29 1.03 -14.19
C LYS A 110 10.14 -0.42 -13.77
N GLN A 111 10.38 -1.35 -14.69
CA GLN A 111 10.30 -2.77 -14.38
C GLN A 111 11.20 -3.13 -13.18
N ARG A 112 10.64 -3.85 -12.22
CA ARG A 112 11.28 -4.27 -10.97
C ARG A 112 11.03 -5.75 -10.73
N ASP A 113 12.09 -6.46 -10.38
CA ASP A 113 12.03 -7.88 -10.07
C ASP A 113 11.22 -8.14 -8.79
N LEU A 114 11.61 -7.46 -7.71
CA LEU A 114 10.95 -7.50 -6.43
C LEU A 114 10.78 -6.08 -5.91
N VAL A 115 9.59 -5.73 -5.43
CA VAL A 115 9.38 -4.56 -4.57
C VAL A 115 9.05 -5.03 -3.17
N VAL A 116 9.76 -4.49 -2.19
CA VAL A 116 9.51 -4.72 -0.77
C VAL A 116 8.86 -3.49 -0.17
N CYS A 117 7.63 -3.66 0.27
CA CYS A 117 6.83 -2.65 0.92
C CYS A 117 6.99 -2.78 2.44
N THR A 118 7.42 -1.70 3.09
CA THR A 118 7.63 -1.69 4.54
C THR A 118 6.59 -0.82 5.25
N PRO A 119 6.32 -1.05 6.55
CA PRO A 119 5.58 -0.14 7.41
C PRO A 119 6.11 1.31 7.40
N PRO A 120 5.34 2.30 7.89
CA PRO A 120 5.87 3.63 8.19
C PRO A 120 6.92 3.62 9.31
N ILE A 121 7.88 4.54 9.21
CA ILE A 121 8.86 4.89 10.24
C ILE A 121 8.34 6.13 10.96
N TYR A 122 7.93 6.02 12.22
CA TYR A 122 7.46 7.17 13.03
C TYR A 122 8.53 7.74 13.99
N ASN A 123 9.57 6.96 14.30
CA ASN A 123 10.58 7.27 15.33
C ASN A 123 11.91 6.56 14.99
N ASN A 124 12.86 6.56 15.93
CA ASN A 124 14.16 5.87 15.78
C ASN A 124 14.00 4.35 15.59
N VAL A 125 13.70 3.92 14.36
CA VAL A 125 13.90 2.54 13.93
C VAL A 125 15.40 2.24 14.01
N ARG A 126 15.75 0.96 14.22
CA ARG A 126 17.15 0.52 14.20
C ARG A 126 17.71 0.77 12.80
N TRP A 127 18.38 1.91 12.63
CA TRP A 127 18.95 2.35 11.35
C TRP A 127 19.89 1.29 10.75
N GLN A 128 20.52 0.47 11.59
CA GLN A 128 21.34 -0.67 11.17
C GLN A 128 20.53 -1.71 10.38
N SER A 129 19.28 -1.99 10.81
CA SER A 129 18.40 -2.90 10.08
C SER A 129 18.07 -2.33 8.71
N ILE A 130 17.77 -1.03 8.63
CA ILE A 130 17.44 -0.36 7.36
C ILE A 130 18.63 -0.37 6.40
N LEU A 131 19.84 -0.12 6.90
CA LEU A 131 21.05 -0.27 6.10
C LEU A 131 21.23 -1.69 5.59
N LEU A 132 21.10 -2.68 6.47
CA LEU A 132 21.27 -4.09 6.10
C LEU A 132 20.28 -4.50 5.02
N ILE A 133 18.98 -4.24 5.21
CA ILE A 133 17.96 -4.64 4.24
C ILE A 133 18.13 -3.88 2.92
N ALA A 134 18.48 -2.59 2.93
CA ALA A 134 18.70 -1.83 1.70
C ALA A 134 19.83 -2.44 0.85
N HIS A 135 20.92 -2.85 1.49
CA HIS A 135 22.05 -3.49 0.80
C HIS A 135 21.71 -4.91 0.32
N ILE A 136 21.00 -5.71 1.13
CA ILE A 136 20.55 -7.05 0.72
C ILE A 136 19.66 -6.94 -0.52
N TYR A 137 18.63 -6.09 -0.48
CA TYR A 137 17.71 -5.96 -1.60
C TYR A 137 18.42 -5.43 -2.84
N ALA A 138 19.26 -4.39 -2.72
CA ALA A 138 20.06 -3.89 -3.84
C ALA A 138 20.99 -4.97 -4.43
N ARG A 139 21.59 -5.83 -3.60
CA ARG A 139 22.51 -6.90 -4.04
C ARG A 139 21.83 -7.96 -4.91
N PHE A 140 20.54 -8.20 -4.71
CA PHE A 140 19.74 -9.23 -5.38
C PHE A 140 18.63 -8.65 -6.29
N ASN A 141 18.81 -7.42 -6.78
CA ASN A 141 17.88 -6.68 -7.66
C ASN A 141 16.48 -6.40 -7.08
N GLY A 142 16.34 -6.45 -5.75
CA GLY A 142 15.14 -5.97 -5.06
C GLY A 142 15.13 -4.44 -4.92
N HIS A 143 13.93 -3.88 -4.91
CA HIS A 143 13.67 -2.47 -4.65
C HIS A 143 12.93 -2.30 -3.33
N LEU A 144 13.38 -1.39 -2.47
CA LEU A 144 12.79 -1.17 -1.15
C LEU A 144 12.00 0.15 -1.13
N GLN A 145 10.71 0.09 -0.80
CA GLN A 145 9.85 1.26 -0.63
C GLN A 145 9.65 1.57 0.85
N LEU A 146 10.17 2.71 1.28
CA LEU A 146 10.16 3.21 2.66
C LEU A 146 9.14 4.33 2.82
N TYR A 147 8.53 4.42 4.00
CA TYR A 147 7.60 5.49 4.38
C TYR A 147 8.12 6.19 5.62
N LEU A 148 8.25 7.51 5.56
CA LEU A 148 8.84 8.31 6.64
C LEU A 148 7.81 9.29 7.22
N SER A 149 7.52 9.15 8.51
CA SER A 149 6.75 10.11 9.31
C SER A 149 7.64 10.65 10.43
N ASN A 150 7.57 11.97 10.68
CA ASN A 150 8.09 12.63 11.89
C ASN A 150 9.44 12.09 12.43
N SER A 151 10.46 12.05 11.56
CA SER A 151 11.79 11.54 11.91
C SER A 151 12.82 12.66 12.07
N LYS A 152 13.93 12.37 12.79
CA LYS A 152 15.02 13.33 13.01
C LYS A 152 15.71 13.70 11.68
N PRO A 153 16.16 14.95 11.50
CA PRO A 153 16.85 15.38 10.27
C PRO A 153 18.03 14.47 9.84
N ALA A 154 18.88 14.08 10.79
CA ALA A 154 20.02 13.20 10.50
C ALA A 154 19.63 11.82 9.91
N PHE A 155 18.41 11.36 10.18
CA PHE A 155 17.89 10.12 9.62
C PHE A 155 17.40 10.32 8.18
N PHE A 156 16.89 11.50 7.84
CA PHE A 156 16.60 11.87 6.46
C PHE A 156 17.88 11.90 5.62
N ASP A 157 18.96 12.50 6.14
CA ASP A 157 20.26 12.54 5.45
C ASP A 157 20.77 11.12 5.13
N LEU A 158 20.68 10.20 6.09
CA LEU A 158 21.04 8.79 5.88
C LEU A 158 20.23 8.13 4.76
N LEU A 159 18.92 8.39 4.71
CA LEU A 159 18.04 7.83 3.70
C LEU A 159 18.30 8.43 2.30
N GLU A 160 18.65 9.71 2.22
CA GLU A 160 19.06 10.34 0.96
C GLU A 160 20.38 9.76 0.44
N GLU A 161 21.36 9.54 1.30
CA GLU A 161 22.61 8.83 0.94
C GLU A 161 22.31 7.41 0.44
N LEU A 162 21.45 6.66 1.15
CA LEU A 162 21.06 5.32 0.71
C LEU A 162 20.36 5.33 -0.65
N LYS A 163 19.48 6.30 -0.92
CA LYS A 163 18.81 6.43 -2.22
C LYS A 163 19.79 6.60 -3.38
N GLN A 164 20.93 7.24 -3.15
CA GLN A 164 21.96 7.43 -4.19
C GLN A 164 22.75 6.15 -4.47
N HIS A 165 22.93 5.29 -3.47
CA HIS A 165 23.79 4.12 -3.54
C HIS A 165 23.06 2.78 -3.67
N THR A 166 21.75 2.76 -3.44
CA THR A 166 20.96 1.53 -3.38
C THR A 166 19.61 1.69 -4.08
N GLY A 167 18.94 0.57 -4.36
CA GLY A 167 17.60 0.54 -4.97
C GLY A 167 16.49 0.85 -3.96
N ILE A 168 16.52 2.01 -3.30
CA ILE A 168 15.46 2.40 -2.36
C ILE A 168 14.64 3.59 -2.86
N SER A 169 13.43 3.74 -2.34
CA SER A 169 12.60 4.93 -2.49
C SER A 169 12.01 5.30 -1.14
N VAL A 170 11.93 6.60 -0.87
CA VAL A 170 11.37 7.12 0.39
C VAL A 170 10.20 8.02 0.02
N SER A 171 9.04 7.70 0.55
CA SER A 171 7.84 8.54 0.45
C SER A 171 7.57 9.20 1.81
N PRO A 172 7.16 10.48 1.84
CA PRO A 172 6.62 11.05 3.05
C PRO A 172 5.34 10.29 3.43
N PHE A 173 5.18 10.00 4.70
CA PHE A 173 3.97 9.42 5.25
C PHE A 173 3.21 10.48 6.03
N PRO A 174 1.90 10.67 5.79
CA PRO A 174 1.16 11.72 6.48
C PRO A 174 1.20 11.55 7.99
N ASP A 175 1.36 12.65 8.71
CA ASP A 175 1.14 12.68 10.14
C ASP A 175 -0.37 12.74 10.41
N PHE A 176 -0.96 11.56 10.51
CA PHE A 176 -2.36 11.42 10.87
C PHE A 176 -2.52 11.73 12.38
N PHE A 177 -3.21 12.81 12.70
CA PHE A 177 -3.56 13.19 14.08
C PHE A 177 -2.36 13.45 15.02
N GLY A 178 -1.24 13.95 14.49
CA GLY A 178 -0.12 14.43 15.30
C GLY A 178 0.59 13.33 16.10
N ASN A 179 0.73 12.12 15.54
CA ASN A 179 1.25 10.90 16.17
C ASN A 179 0.55 10.44 17.47
N SER A 180 -0.48 11.14 17.94
CA SER A 180 -1.12 10.89 19.24
C SER A 180 -2.19 9.80 19.21
N GLN A 181 -2.67 9.42 18.02
CA GLN A 181 -3.78 8.49 17.80
C GLN A 181 -3.45 7.41 16.75
N LEU A 182 -2.18 6.99 16.66
CA LEU A 182 -1.77 5.95 15.71
C LEU A 182 -2.47 4.61 15.95
N ASP A 183 -2.87 4.33 17.19
CA ASP A 183 -3.65 3.16 17.58
C ASP A 183 -5.10 3.17 17.06
N GLU A 184 -5.64 4.35 16.77
CA GLU A 184 -6.95 4.49 16.12
C GLU A 184 -6.91 4.15 14.62
N ILE A 185 -5.72 4.23 14.01
CA ILE A 185 -5.47 3.95 12.59
C ILE A 185 -5.14 2.48 12.42
N GLU A 186 -5.70 1.88 11.37
CA GLU A 186 -5.49 0.48 11.02
C GLU A 186 -4.02 0.04 11.09
N PHE A 187 -3.72 -0.73 12.14
CA PHE A 187 -2.39 -1.22 12.50
C PHE A 187 -1.30 -0.14 12.48
N GLY A 188 -1.56 1.03 13.05
CA GLY A 188 -0.56 2.11 13.09
C GLY A 188 -0.17 2.62 11.70
N GLY A 189 -1.05 2.48 10.70
CA GLY A 189 -0.78 2.91 9.33
C GLY A 189 -0.03 1.89 8.47
N ILE A 190 0.23 0.67 8.96
CA ILE A 190 0.86 -0.40 8.17
C ILE A 190 0.02 -0.73 6.92
N THR A 191 -1.30 -0.89 7.09
CA THR A 191 -2.19 -1.27 5.99
C THR A 191 -2.27 -0.21 4.91
N VAL A 192 -2.32 1.07 5.29
CA VAL A 192 -2.41 2.16 4.32
C VAL A 192 -1.09 2.36 3.58
N ALA A 193 0.07 2.20 4.23
CA ALA A 193 1.38 2.22 3.60
C ALA A 193 1.57 1.06 2.61
N SER A 194 1.10 -0.13 3.00
CA SER A 194 1.16 -1.32 2.16
C SER A 194 0.24 -1.18 0.95
N SER A 195 -0.97 -0.65 1.14
CA SER A 195 -1.93 -0.39 0.06
C SER A 195 -1.40 0.68 -0.91
N ASP A 196 -0.79 1.75 -0.38
CA ASP A 196 -0.11 2.77 -1.18
C ASP A 196 1.02 2.15 -2.03
N CYS A 197 1.86 1.32 -1.41
CA CYS A 197 2.98 0.68 -2.08
C CYS A 197 2.52 -0.26 -3.20
N LEU A 198 1.49 -1.07 -2.94
CA LEU A 198 0.89 -1.93 -3.96
C LEU A 198 0.34 -1.08 -5.11
N SER A 199 -0.43 -0.04 -4.83
CA SER A 199 -0.95 0.82 -5.89
C SER A 199 0.17 1.45 -6.71
N LYS A 200 1.24 1.93 -6.08
CA LYS A 200 2.37 2.53 -6.78
C LYS A 200 3.06 1.55 -7.74
N TYR A 201 3.26 0.31 -7.32
CA TYR A 201 4.17 -0.64 -8.01
C TYR A 201 3.49 -1.83 -8.71
N LYS A 202 2.17 -2.03 -8.56
CA LYS A 202 1.48 -3.22 -9.11
C LYS A 202 1.65 -3.41 -10.62
N SER A 203 1.93 -2.34 -11.37
CA SER A 203 2.14 -2.35 -12.82
C SER A 203 3.57 -2.60 -13.26
N SER A 204 4.55 -2.41 -12.38
CA SER A 204 5.97 -2.47 -12.74
C SER A 204 6.74 -3.55 -11.99
N ALA A 205 6.18 -4.11 -10.91
CA ALA A 205 6.81 -5.16 -10.14
C ALA A 205 6.38 -6.56 -10.60
N SER A 206 7.34 -7.46 -10.81
CA SER A 206 7.05 -8.89 -11.04
C SER A 206 6.56 -9.56 -9.75
N PHE A 207 7.15 -9.19 -8.62
CA PHE A 207 6.76 -9.65 -7.28
C PHE A 207 6.70 -8.48 -6.29
N ILE A 208 5.74 -8.54 -5.36
CA ILE A 208 5.67 -7.64 -4.19
C ILE A 208 5.70 -8.46 -2.90
N ALA A 209 6.46 -7.98 -1.93
CA ALA A 209 6.52 -8.51 -0.57
C ALA A 209 6.16 -7.43 0.45
N PHE A 210 5.49 -7.82 1.53
CA PHE A 210 5.18 -6.94 2.67
C PHE A 210 5.95 -7.44 3.89
N LEU A 211 6.97 -6.69 4.30
CA LEU A 211 7.92 -7.12 5.34
C LEU A 211 8.11 -6.02 6.39
N GLU A 212 8.29 -6.43 7.64
CA GLU A 212 8.63 -5.53 8.74
C GLU A 212 10.14 -5.24 8.81
N TRP A 213 10.54 -4.25 9.62
CA TRP A 213 11.92 -3.75 9.67
C TRP A 213 12.96 -4.72 10.24
N ASP A 214 12.53 -5.73 10.98
CA ASP A 214 13.37 -6.80 11.52
C ASP A 214 13.28 -8.10 10.70
N GLU A 215 12.64 -8.03 9.53
CA GLU A 215 12.45 -9.15 8.62
C GLU A 215 13.13 -8.88 7.28
N PHE A 216 13.79 -9.90 6.73
CA PHE A 216 14.35 -9.84 5.39
C PHE A 216 14.43 -11.23 4.79
N LEU A 217 14.45 -11.27 3.46
CA LEU A 217 14.62 -12.48 2.67
C LEU A 217 16.01 -12.45 2.04
N ILE A 218 16.65 -13.62 1.91
CA ILE A 218 17.91 -13.78 1.19
C ILE A 218 17.76 -14.96 0.25
N PRO A 219 18.05 -14.77 -1.05
CA PRO A 219 18.08 -15.89 -1.97
C PRO A 219 19.17 -16.89 -1.62
N THR A 220 18.79 -18.17 -1.58
CA THR A 220 19.71 -19.25 -1.17
C THR A 220 20.16 -20.12 -2.33
N ARG A 221 19.34 -20.23 -3.38
CA ARG A 221 19.60 -21.11 -4.53
C ARG A 221 19.95 -20.37 -5.81
N PHE A 222 19.57 -19.10 -5.90
CA PHE A 222 19.71 -18.28 -7.10
C PHE A 222 20.41 -16.96 -6.78
N SER A 223 20.88 -16.28 -7.82
CA SER A 223 21.58 -14.99 -7.73
C SER A 223 20.66 -13.76 -7.68
N SER A 224 19.33 -13.95 -7.78
CA SER A 224 18.34 -12.87 -7.74
C SER A 224 17.05 -13.33 -7.06
N PHE A 225 16.27 -12.37 -6.56
CA PHE A 225 14.91 -12.66 -6.07
C PHE A 225 13.98 -13.13 -7.18
N PHE A 226 14.12 -12.58 -8.39
CA PHE A 226 13.28 -12.96 -9.52
C PHE A 226 13.41 -14.45 -9.82
N ASP A 227 14.63 -14.94 -10.00
CA ASP A 227 14.88 -16.34 -10.38
C ASP A 227 14.38 -17.31 -9.31
N GLU A 228 14.61 -16.97 -8.03
CA GLU A 228 14.16 -17.82 -6.93
C GLU A 228 12.64 -17.88 -6.84
N PHE A 229 11.95 -16.73 -6.91
CA PHE A 229 10.49 -16.71 -6.86
C PHE A 229 9.87 -17.27 -8.13
N ALA A 230 10.36 -16.94 -9.32
CA ALA A 230 9.90 -17.50 -10.58
C ALA A 230 9.97 -19.02 -10.56
N ASN A 231 11.09 -19.59 -10.09
CA ASN A 231 11.23 -21.04 -9.92
C ASN A 231 10.13 -21.64 -9.03
N PHE A 232 9.78 -21.01 -7.90
CA PHE A 232 8.69 -21.49 -7.03
C PHE A 232 7.30 -21.35 -7.68
N PHE A 233 7.03 -20.21 -8.32
CA PHE A 233 5.73 -19.95 -8.95
C PHE A 233 5.50 -20.77 -10.22
N GLU A 234 6.57 -21.19 -10.91
CA GLU A 234 6.49 -22.02 -12.13
C GLU A 234 6.55 -23.51 -11.83
N SER A 235 7.11 -23.91 -10.68
CA SER A 235 7.14 -25.32 -10.27
C SER A 235 5.78 -25.87 -9.85
N GLU A 236 4.80 -24.99 -9.60
CA GLU A 236 3.49 -25.34 -9.04
C GLU A 236 2.36 -24.70 -9.85
N ILE A 237 1.29 -25.43 -10.12
CA ILE A 237 0.15 -24.91 -10.88
C ILE A 237 -0.72 -24.05 -9.94
N PHE A 238 -1.00 -22.81 -10.34
CA PHE A 238 -1.89 -21.86 -9.62
C PHE A 238 -1.38 -21.32 -8.27
N VAL A 239 -0.09 -21.01 -8.14
CA VAL A 239 0.39 -20.25 -6.97
C VAL A 239 0.00 -18.78 -7.11
N GLY A 240 -0.95 -18.33 -6.30
CA GLY A 240 -1.29 -16.91 -6.15
C GLY A 240 -0.39 -16.18 -5.14
N LEU A 241 0.22 -16.92 -4.22
CA LEU A 241 0.87 -16.38 -3.02
C LEU A 241 1.87 -17.40 -2.45
N LEU A 242 3.07 -16.93 -2.08
CA LEU A 242 4.05 -17.68 -1.30
C LEU A 242 3.98 -17.23 0.15
N GLU A 243 3.78 -18.18 1.05
CA GLU A 243 3.77 -17.97 2.49
C GLU A 243 5.07 -18.50 3.11
N TYR A 244 5.82 -17.65 3.78
CA TYR A 244 7.03 -18.01 4.53
C TYR A 244 6.74 -17.90 6.02
N LYS A 245 7.05 -18.95 6.78
CA LYS A 245 6.96 -18.92 8.23
C LYS A 245 8.32 -18.63 8.82
N ASN A 246 8.43 -17.55 9.61
CA ASN A 246 9.64 -17.30 10.37
C ASN A 246 9.78 -18.32 11.52
N SER A 247 10.91 -18.29 12.24
CA SER A 247 11.17 -19.19 13.38
C SER A 247 10.15 -19.07 14.53
N LYS A 248 9.35 -18.00 14.55
CA LYS A 248 8.26 -17.76 15.50
C LYS A 248 6.89 -18.25 14.98
N GLY A 249 6.84 -18.83 13.79
CA GLY A 249 5.61 -19.32 13.15
C GLY A 249 4.74 -18.23 12.52
N VAL A 250 5.23 -16.99 12.41
CA VAL A 250 4.51 -15.90 11.75
C VAL A 250 4.68 -16.04 10.24
N SER A 251 3.54 -16.04 9.55
CA SER A 251 3.44 -16.16 8.10
C SER A 251 3.61 -14.80 7.41
N LYS A 252 4.48 -14.75 6.39
CA LYS A 252 4.76 -13.57 5.56
C LYS A 252 4.57 -13.92 4.10
N ILE A 253 4.23 -12.92 3.29
CA ILE A 253 3.65 -13.13 1.97
C ILE A 253 4.50 -12.49 0.87
N VAL A 254 4.78 -13.25 -0.18
CA VAL A 254 5.25 -12.74 -1.48
C VAL A 254 4.22 -13.14 -2.54
N SER A 255 3.84 -12.21 -3.41
CA SER A 255 2.81 -12.49 -4.42
C SER A 255 3.04 -11.71 -5.72
N ARG A 256 2.44 -12.20 -6.80
CA ARG A 256 2.35 -11.49 -8.08
C ARG A 256 1.30 -10.39 -7.95
N PRO A 257 1.63 -9.11 -8.21
CA PRO A 257 0.71 -8.00 -7.96
C PRO A 257 -0.60 -8.08 -8.76
N PHE A 258 -0.55 -8.63 -9.98
CA PHE A 258 -1.74 -8.85 -10.82
C PHE A 258 -2.81 -9.74 -10.16
N ASN A 259 -2.44 -10.54 -9.16
CA ASN A 259 -3.37 -11.43 -8.44
C ASN A 259 -3.97 -10.77 -7.19
N ILE A 260 -3.60 -9.53 -6.86
CA ILE A 260 -4.01 -8.85 -5.62
C ILE A 260 -4.72 -7.52 -5.95
N GLY A 261 -5.99 -7.41 -5.56
CA GLY A 261 -6.75 -6.15 -5.63
C GLY A 261 -6.70 -5.30 -4.34
N SER A 262 -6.38 -5.93 -3.21
CA SER A 262 -6.28 -5.31 -1.88
C SER A 262 -5.46 -6.21 -0.95
N ILE A 263 -4.78 -5.64 0.03
CA ILE A 263 -3.89 -6.39 0.91
C ILE A 263 -4.59 -6.73 2.21
N TRP A 264 -4.62 -8.01 2.53
CA TRP A 264 -4.93 -8.50 3.85
C TRP A 264 -3.64 -8.93 4.55
N LEU A 265 -3.16 -8.13 5.50
CA LEU A 265 -2.05 -8.52 6.37
C LEU A 265 -2.64 -9.27 7.56
N ASN A 266 -2.36 -10.57 7.63
CA ASN A 266 -2.65 -11.40 8.79
C ASN A 266 -1.90 -10.86 10.01
N GLU A 267 -2.61 -10.41 11.04
CA GLU A 267 -2.19 -10.78 12.40
C GLU A 267 -2.54 -12.26 12.59
N PRO A 268 -1.76 -13.04 13.37
CA PRO A 268 -2.23 -14.35 13.80
C PRO A 268 -3.58 -14.12 14.47
N VAL A 269 -4.64 -14.72 13.92
CA VAL A 269 -5.84 -14.96 14.69
C VAL A 269 -5.36 -15.74 15.91
N GLU A 270 -5.16 -15.06 17.04
CA GLU A 270 -5.08 -15.72 18.32
C GLU A 270 -6.33 -16.59 18.39
N ARG A 271 -6.11 -17.90 18.22
CA ARG A 271 -7.01 -19.05 18.33
C ARG A 271 -8.50 -18.70 18.35
N PRO A 272 -9.33 -19.25 17.45
CA PRO A 272 -10.77 -19.03 17.50
C PRO A 272 -11.26 -19.28 18.93
N TYR A 273 -11.81 -18.24 19.56
CA TYR A 273 -12.46 -18.37 20.84
C TYR A 273 -13.44 -19.54 20.72
N LYS A 274 -13.16 -20.62 21.48
CA LYS A 274 -14.16 -21.65 21.76
C LYS A 274 -15.38 -20.91 22.29
N LEU A 275 -16.43 -20.83 21.48
CA LEU A 275 -17.77 -20.58 21.99
C LEU A 275 -17.97 -21.57 23.12
N LYS A 276 -18.04 -21.06 24.36
CA LYS A 276 -18.49 -21.85 25.49
C LYS A 276 -19.89 -22.32 25.12
N THR A 277 -20.02 -23.61 24.81
CA THR A 277 -21.32 -24.26 24.86
C THR A 277 -21.86 -24.02 26.27
N LYS A 278 -22.96 -23.28 26.35
CA LYS A 278 -23.80 -23.28 27.55
C LYS A 278 -24.10 -24.75 27.83
N LYS A 279 -23.60 -25.26 28.95
CA LYS A 279 -24.19 -26.44 29.57
C LYS A 279 -25.62 -26.03 29.94
N ILE A 280 -26.59 -26.67 29.29
CA ILE A 280 -27.92 -26.87 29.87
C ILE A 280 -27.76 -27.96 30.95
#